data_AF-A0A376DZ33-F1
#
_entry.id   AF-A0A376DZ33-F1
#
_cell.length_a   1.000
_cell.length_b   1.000
_cell.length_c   1.000
_cell.angle_alpha   90.00
_cell.angle_beta   90.00
_cell.angle_gamma   90.00
#
_symmetry.space_group_name_H-M   'P 1'
#
loop_
_entity.id
_entity.type
_entity.pdbx_description
1 polymer ?
#
loop_
_entity_poly.entity_id
_entity_poly.type
_entity_poly.pdbx_seq_one_letter_code
_entity_poly.pdbx_strand_id
1 'polypeptide(L)'
;MAKFWIGDFGSGKSFMLHLLNTVALKQKFVVSNADFTPDNRLYSNDGKSVILYSAIMDNIAIQTKPEGGALQTLLEKWIEQVITKTAEDNRISLAEIRNDQFLGLIQNSIMKTVNEITEVGGFDFGSVIVKYYEGYIKGDELLRRNALKWLKGEYKTKTEARQDLGVREIINDSNFLRYA
;
A
#
# COMPACT_ATOMS: atom_id res chain seq x y z
N MET A 1 13.55 -8.79 12.24
CA MET A 1 14.34 -10.05 12.33
C MET A 1 14.09 -10.85 11.07
N ALA A 2 15.12 -11.17 10.28
CA ALA A 2 15.00 -12.01 9.09
C ALA A 2 15.32 -13.48 9.44
N LYS A 3 14.60 -14.42 8.84
CA LYS A 3 14.87 -15.86 8.96
C LYS A 3 15.16 -16.43 7.57
N PHE A 4 16.23 -17.22 7.47
CA PHE A 4 16.66 -17.82 6.21
C PHE A 4 16.43 -19.33 6.25
N TRP A 5 15.85 -19.87 5.18
CA TRP A 5 15.72 -21.31 4.98
C TRP A 5 16.62 -21.73 3.81
N ILE A 6 17.73 -22.40 4.12
CA ILE A 6 18.77 -22.76 3.16
C ILE A 6 18.85 -24.28 3.04
N GLY A 7 19.03 -24.81 1.84
CA GLY A 7 19.15 -26.24 1.58
C GLY A 7 19.14 -26.56 0.09
N ASP A 8 19.40 -27.81 -0.26
CA ASP A 8 19.53 -28.28 -1.64
C ASP A 8 18.20 -28.29 -2.41
N PHE A 9 18.27 -28.39 -3.73
CA PHE A 9 17.07 -28.58 -4.56
C PHE A 9 16.31 -29.85 -4.13
N GLY A 10 14.98 -29.75 -4.03
CA GLY A 10 14.14 -30.85 -3.55
C GLY A 10 14.06 -31.00 -2.03
N SER A 11 14.76 -30.19 -1.23
CA SER A 11 14.75 -30.29 0.25
C SER A 11 13.45 -29.81 0.93
N GLY A 12 12.38 -29.56 0.17
CA GLY A 12 11.09 -29.12 0.71
C GLY A 12 10.95 -27.61 1.02
N LYS A 13 11.89 -26.75 0.62
CA LYS A 13 11.83 -25.29 0.88
C LYS A 13 10.53 -24.65 0.40
N SER A 14 10.13 -24.94 -0.84
CA SER A 14 8.91 -24.38 -1.44
C SER A 14 7.66 -24.86 -0.69
N PHE A 15 7.64 -26.12 -0.24
CA PHE A 15 6.56 -26.65 0.58
C PHE A 15 6.47 -25.91 1.92
N MET A 16 7.60 -25.68 2.59
CA MET A 16 7.64 -24.95 3.86
C MET A 16 7.18 -23.50 3.71
N LEU A 17 7.60 -22.80 2.65
CA LEU A 17 7.11 -21.45 2.35
C LEU A 17 5.60 -21.44 2.13
N HIS A 18 5.07 -22.38 1.35
CA HIS A 18 3.64 -22.51 1.13
C HIS A 18 2.86 -22.80 2.43
N LEU A 19 3.39 -23.66 3.29
CA LEU A 19 2.79 -23.97 4.59
C LEU A 19 2.76 -22.74 5.51
N LEU A 20 3.87 -22.00 5.60
CA LEU A 20 3.95 -20.76 6.38
C LEU A 20 2.92 -19.74 5.90
N ASN A 21 2.81 -19.54 4.59
CA ASN A 21 1.81 -18.63 4.01
C ASN A 21 0.39 -19.06 4.38
N THR A 22 0.08 -20.35 4.26
CA THR A 22 -1.24 -20.90 4.60
C THR A 22 -1.57 -20.67 6.07
N VAL A 23 -0.62 -20.92 6.97
CA VAL A 23 -0.82 -20.71 8.42
C VAL A 23 -0.97 -19.22 8.74
N ALA A 24 -0.13 -18.36 8.18
CA ALA A 24 -0.18 -16.91 8.39
C ALA A 24 -1.54 -16.33 7.95
N LEU A 25 -2.03 -16.70 6.76
CA LEU A 25 -3.34 -16.27 6.26
C LEU A 25 -4.49 -16.77 7.16
N LYS A 26 -4.43 -18.02 7.64
CA LYS A 26 -5.42 -18.55 8.62
C LYS A 26 -5.42 -17.77 9.94
N GLN A 27 -4.25 -17.27 10.35
CA GLN A 27 -4.09 -16.42 11.53
C GLN A 27 -4.39 -14.93 11.25
N LYS A 28 -4.93 -14.60 10.07
CA LYS A 28 -5.31 -13.24 9.65
C LYS A 28 -4.13 -12.28 9.51
N PHE A 29 -2.91 -12.78 9.30
CA PHE A 29 -1.79 -11.95 8.87
C PHE A 29 -1.96 -11.52 7.42
N VAL A 30 -1.39 -10.36 7.09
CA VAL A 30 -1.14 -9.92 5.72
C VAL A 30 0.15 -10.58 5.26
N VAL A 31 0.12 -11.21 4.08
CA VAL A 31 1.27 -11.92 3.51
C VAL A 31 1.56 -11.34 2.13
N SER A 32 2.83 -11.23 1.75
CA SER A 32 3.22 -11.00 0.37
C SER A 32 4.39 -11.90 0.01
N ASN A 33 4.40 -12.39 -1.23
CA ASN A 33 5.45 -13.23 -1.77
C ASN A 33 6.10 -12.52 -2.96
N ALA A 34 7.42 -12.63 -3.08
CA ALA A 34 8.12 -12.17 -4.25
C ALA A 34 9.32 -13.08 -4.52
N ASP A 35 9.53 -13.40 -5.79
CA ASP A 35 10.68 -14.17 -6.22
C ASP A 35 11.83 -13.22 -6.57
N PHE A 36 13.00 -13.53 -6.01
CA PHE A 36 14.24 -12.88 -6.41
C PHE A 36 14.77 -13.55 -7.67
N THR A 37 14.78 -12.79 -8.76
CA THR A 37 15.30 -13.22 -10.06
C THR A 37 16.36 -12.22 -10.53
N PRO A 38 17.14 -12.50 -11.58
CA PRO A 38 18.03 -11.49 -12.17
C PRO A 38 17.32 -10.19 -12.56
N ASP A 39 16.00 -10.24 -12.78
CA ASP A 39 15.16 -9.11 -13.16
C ASP A 39 14.39 -8.47 -11.98
N ASN A 40 14.32 -9.14 -10.82
CA ASN A 40 13.69 -8.66 -9.59
C ASN A 40 14.67 -8.76 -8.41
N ARG A 41 15.38 -7.67 -8.08
CA ARG A 41 16.44 -7.69 -7.06
C ARG A 41 16.46 -6.45 -6.17
N LEU A 42 16.88 -6.64 -4.91
CA LEU A 42 16.80 -5.61 -3.85
C LEU A 42 17.61 -4.34 -4.11
N TYR A 43 18.71 -4.45 -4.84
CA TYR A 43 19.61 -3.32 -5.06
C TYR A 43 19.97 -3.25 -6.54
N SER A 44 19.45 -2.22 -7.19
CA SER A 44 19.64 -1.95 -8.61
C SER A 44 19.35 -0.49 -8.91
N ASN A 45 19.80 0.00 -10.06
CA ASN A 45 19.53 1.36 -10.54
C ASN A 45 18.92 1.34 -11.96
N ASP A 46 18.49 0.16 -12.43
CA ASP A 46 17.98 -0.11 -13.79
C ASP A 46 16.47 -0.42 -13.81
N GLY A 47 15.75 -0.09 -12.73
CA GLY A 47 14.30 -0.30 -12.54
C GLY A 47 13.94 -1.62 -11.85
N LYS A 48 14.91 -2.49 -11.60
CA LYS A 48 14.64 -3.86 -11.11
C LYS A 48 14.23 -3.90 -9.63
N SER A 49 14.58 -2.87 -8.86
CA SER A 49 14.22 -2.78 -7.44
C SER A 49 12.80 -2.27 -7.26
N VAL A 50 12.39 -1.28 -8.07
CA VAL A 50 10.99 -0.86 -8.11
C VAL A 50 10.07 -1.95 -8.68
N ILE A 51 10.51 -2.75 -9.66
CA ILE A 51 9.73 -3.91 -10.14
C ILE A 51 9.49 -4.93 -9.01
N LEU A 52 10.53 -5.23 -8.22
CA LEU A 52 10.36 -6.09 -7.05
C LEU A 52 9.37 -5.50 -6.05
N TYR A 53 9.45 -4.19 -5.78
CA TYR A 53 8.48 -3.49 -4.92
C TYR A 53 7.06 -3.61 -5.46
N SER A 54 6.84 -3.36 -6.75
CA SER A 54 5.53 -3.50 -7.39
C SER A 54 5.00 -4.94 -7.25
N ALA A 55 5.85 -5.94 -7.47
CA ALA A 55 5.48 -7.34 -7.31
C ALA A 55 5.08 -7.66 -5.85
N ILE A 56 5.79 -7.12 -4.85
CA ILE A 56 5.41 -7.26 -3.44
C ILE A 56 4.03 -6.64 -3.20
N MET A 57 3.79 -5.43 -3.71
CA MET A 57 2.51 -4.72 -3.53
C MET A 57 1.35 -5.45 -4.23
N ASP A 58 1.57 -6.00 -5.41
CA ASP A 58 0.60 -6.80 -6.15
C ASP A 58 0.29 -8.14 -5.47
N ASN A 59 1.29 -8.75 -4.85
CA ASN A 59 1.14 -10.06 -4.20
C ASN A 59 0.67 -9.96 -2.74
N ILE A 60 0.28 -8.76 -2.26
CA ILE A 60 -0.36 -8.61 -0.95
C ILE A 60 -1.63 -9.45 -0.92
N ALA A 61 -1.66 -10.41 0.00
CA ALA A 61 -2.70 -11.39 0.19
C ALA A 61 -3.25 -11.31 1.62
N ILE A 62 -4.54 -11.60 1.75
CA ILE A 62 -5.26 -11.72 3.02
C ILE A 62 -6.10 -12.98 3.02
N GLN A 63 -6.64 -13.38 4.17
CA GLN A 63 -7.43 -14.62 4.30
C GLN A 63 -8.57 -14.73 3.27
N THR A 64 -9.23 -13.63 2.94
CA THR A 64 -10.36 -13.57 1.99
C THR A 64 -9.93 -13.38 0.53
N LYS A 65 -8.63 -13.17 0.28
CA LYS A 65 -8.05 -12.94 -1.05
C LYS A 65 -6.60 -13.49 -1.10
N PRO A 66 -6.43 -14.83 -1.01
CA PRO A 66 -5.12 -15.47 -0.87
C PRO A 66 -4.23 -15.39 -2.12
N GLU A 67 -4.82 -15.12 -3.30
CA GLU A 67 -4.13 -15.04 -4.59
C GLU A 67 -3.36 -13.72 -4.82
N GLY A 68 -3.50 -12.74 -3.92
CA GLY A 68 -2.89 -11.42 -4.06
C GLY A 68 -3.90 -10.31 -4.39
N GLY A 69 -3.41 -9.10 -4.61
CA GLY A 69 -4.20 -7.93 -4.98
C GLY A 69 -5.11 -7.43 -3.87
N ALA A 70 -4.78 -7.67 -2.60
CA ALA A 70 -5.55 -7.25 -1.44
C ALA A 70 -5.20 -5.84 -0.94
N LEU A 71 -4.20 -5.18 -1.55
CA LEU A 71 -3.79 -3.82 -1.19
C LEU A 71 -4.97 -2.84 -1.17
N GLN A 72 -5.81 -2.86 -2.21
CA GLN A 72 -6.99 -2.00 -2.30
C GLN A 72 -7.97 -2.25 -1.15
N THR A 73 -8.27 -3.52 -0.87
CA THR A 73 -9.19 -3.91 0.21
C THR A 73 -8.66 -3.49 1.58
N LEU A 74 -7.36 -3.64 1.82
CA LEU A 74 -6.71 -3.20 3.05
C LEU A 74 -6.75 -1.67 3.20
N LEU A 75 -6.48 -0.94 2.12
CA LEU A 75 -6.52 0.51 2.10
C LEU A 75 -7.92 1.04 2.41
N GLU A 76 -8.96 0.49 1.76
CA GLU A 76 -10.36 0.87 2.03
C GLU A 76 -10.75 0.58 3.47
N LYS A 77 -10.39 -0.60 3.98
CA LYS A 77 -10.67 -0.97 5.38
C LYS A 77 -9.96 -0.04 6.36
N TRP A 78 -8.72 0.34 6.09
CA TRP A 78 -7.97 1.29 6.92
C TRP A 78 -8.58 2.69 6.87
N ILE A 79 -8.96 3.19 5.68
CA ILE A 79 -9.66 4.47 5.53
C ILE A 79 -10.95 4.46 6.35
N GLU A 80 -11.72 3.37 6.34
CA GLU A 80 -12.94 3.30 7.13
C GLU A 80 -12.70 3.31 8.64
N GLN A 81 -11.57 2.76 9.11
CA GLN A 81 -11.16 2.89 10.50
C GLN A 81 -10.82 4.34 10.84
N VAL A 82 -10.14 5.06 9.94
CA VAL A 82 -9.84 6.48 10.11
C VAL A 82 -11.13 7.30 10.14
N ILE A 83 -12.08 7.06 9.24
CA ILE A 83 -13.40 7.74 9.23
C ILE A 83 -14.14 7.50 10.54
N THR A 84 -14.22 6.24 10.97
CA THR A 84 -14.90 5.85 12.22
C THR A 84 -14.29 6.55 13.42
N LYS A 85 -12.96 6.50 13.56
CA LYS A 85 -12.24 7.17 14.66
C LYS A 85 -12.44 8.68 14.61
N THR A 86 -12.39 9.28 13.43
CA THR A 86 -12.58 10.73 13.26
C THR A 86 -13.99 11.15 13.65
N ALA A 87 -15.01 10.33 13.37
CA ALA A 87 -16.40 10.55 13.79
C ALA A 87 -16.53 10.53 15.31
N GLU A 88 -15.95 9.53 15.96
CA GLU A 88 -15.93 9.38 17.41
C GLU A 88 -15.25 10.57 18.10
N ASP A 89 -14.04 10.93 17.64
CA ASP A 89 -13.24 12.02 18.21
C ASP A 89 -13.94 13.38 18.13
N ASN A 90 -14.74 13.60 17.08
CA ASN A 90 -15.45 14.86 16.84
C ASN A 90 -16.93 14.82 17.22
N ARG A 91 -17.42 13.69 17.76
CA ARG A 91 -18.83 13.47 18.13
C ARG A 91 -19.80 13.72 16.97
N ILE A 92 -19.41 13.34 15.77
CA ILE A 92 -20.23 13.40 14.55
C ILE A 92 -20.75 11.99 14.26
N SER A 93 -21.98 11.86 13.78
CA SER A 93 -22.47 10.53 13.40
C SER A 93 -21.76 9.98 12.15
N LEU A 94 -21.70 8.65 12.02
CA LEU A 94 -21.08 8.00 10.85
C LEU A 94 -21.77 8.35 9.52
N ALA A 95 -23.06 8.71 9.56
CA ALA A 95 -23.81 9.14 8.39
C ALA A 95 -23.41 10.57 7.99
N GLU A 96 -23.28 11.46 8.97
CA GLU A 96 -22.97 12.88 8.71
C GLU A 96 -21.52 13.09 8.29
N ILE A 97 -20.56 12.36 8.87
CA ILE A 97 -19.13 12.58 8.60
C ILE A 97 -18.74 12.32 7.13
N ARG A 98 -19.57 11.59 6.39
CA ARG A 98 -19.34 11.32 4.96
C ARG A 98 -19.77 12.48 4.05
N ASN A 99 -20.42 13.50 4.59
CA ASN A 99 -20.81 14.69 3.84
C ASN A 99 -19.59 15.53 3.46
N ASP A 100 -19.68 16.22 2.32
CA ASP A 100 -18.61 17.04 1.75
C ASP A 100 -18.00 18.05 2.74
N GLN A 101 -18.81 18.57 3.66
CA GLN A 101 -18.38 19.53 4.69
C GLN A 101 -17.30 18.99 5.66
N PHE A 102 -17.21 17.65 5.82
CA PHE A 102 -16.23 17.01 6.70
C PHE A 102 -15.07 16.35 5.95
N LEU A 103 -15.00 16.47 4.62
CA LEU A 103 -13.88 15.94 3.84
C LEU A 103 -12.54 16.42 4.38
N GLY A 104 -12.41 17.72 4.65
CA GLY A 104 -11.17 18.29 5.20
C GLY A 104 -10.79 17.70 6.56
N LEU A 105 -11.77 17.34 7.39
CA LEU A 105 -11.54 16.71 8.69
C LEU A 105 -10.92 15.31 8.53
N ILE A 106 -11.48 14.50 7.63
CA ILE A 106 -10.98 13.16 7.34
C ILE A 106 -9.60 13.24 6.67
N GLN A 107 -9.41 14.16 5.72
CA GLN A 107 -8.10 14.38 5.09
C GLN A 107 -7.02 14.73 6.11
N ASN A 108 -7.32 15.61 7.06
CA ASN A 108 -6.39 15.94 8.15
C ASN A 108 -6.09 14.73 9.04
N SER A 109 -7.11 13.92 9.34
CA SER A 109 -6.94 12.69 10.14
C SER A 109 -6.07 11.64 9.44
N ILE A 110 -6.26 11.45 8.13
CA ILE A 110 -5.40 10.61 7.28
C ILE A 110 -3.95 11.10 7.34
N MET A 111 -3.73 12.39 7.06
CA MET A 111 -2.38 12.99 7.06
C MET A 111 -1.71 12.87 8.42
N LYS A 112 -2.44 13.13 9.51
CA LYS A 112 -1.94 12.98 10.88
C LYS A 112 -1.52 11.53 11.16
N THR A 113 -2.39 10.57 10.86
CA THR A 113 -2.13 9.14 11.10
C THR A 113 -0.91 8.66 10.29
N VAL A 114 -0.77 9.09 9.04
CA VAL A 114 0.39 8.76 8.20
C VAL A 114 1.68 9.35 8.77
N ASN A 115 1.64 10.62 9.19
CA ASN A 115 2.81 11.30 9.76
C ASN A 115 3.27 10.70 11.11
N GLU A 116 2.37 10.08 11.87
CA GLU A 116 2.72 9.37 13.11
C GLU A 116 3.51 8.07 12.85
N ILE A 117 3.35 7.47 11.66
CA ILE A 117 3.93 6.16 11.31
C ILE A 117 5.19 6.30 10.43
N THR A 118 5.33 7.41 9.71
CA THR A 118 6.39 7.59 8.70
C THR A 118 7.39 8.66 9.11
N GLU A 119 8.68 8.31 9.20
CA GLU A 119 9.75 9.25 9.58
C GLU A 119 10.16 10.18 8.43
N VAL A 120 10.24 9.70 7.18
CA VAL A 120 10.71 10.47 6.00
C VAL A 120 9.92 10.09 4.75
N GLY A 121 9.30 11.07 4.07
CA GLY A 121 8.52 10.84 2.83
C GLY A 121 7.01 10.64 3.03
N GLY A 122 6.52 10.80 4.27
CA GLY A 122 5.11 10.65 4.63
C GLY A 122 4.15 11.61 3.94
N PHE A 123 4.60 12.79 3.51
CA PHE A 123 3.71 13.79 2.92
C PHE A 123 3.14 13.37 1.56
N ASP A 124 3.97 12.91 0.62
CA ASP A 124 3.48 12.42 -0.68
C ASP A 124 2.64 11.14 -0.50
N PHE A 125 3.06 10.23 0.38
CA PHE A 125 2.29 9.02 0.70
C PHE A 125 0.91 9.34 1.26
N GLY A 126 0.83 10.23 2.25
CA GLY A 126 -0.43 10.71 2.82
C GLY A 126 -1.27 11.44 1.78
N SER A 127 -0.66 12.27 0.93
CA SER A 127 -1.35 12.94 -0.17
C SER A 127 -1.97 11.95 -1.16
N VAL A 128 -1.27 10.86 -1.49
CA VAL A 128 -1.80 9.79 -2.36
C VAL A 128 -2.98 9.07 -1.70
N ILE A 129 -2.91 8.78 -0.41
CA ILE A 129 -4.04 8.18 0.33
C ILE A 129 -5.23 9.14 0.36
N VAL A 130 -5.00 10.44 0.59
CA VAL A 130 -6.04 11.46 0.50
C VAL A 130 -6.67 11.49 -0.90
N LYS A 131 -5.88 11.42 -1.97
CA LYS A 131 -6.39 11.34 -3.35
C LYS A 131 -7.22 10.09 -3.58
N TYR A 132 -6.80 8.94 -3.04
CA TYR A 132 -7.60 7.72 -3.09
C TYR A 132 -8.96 7.91 -2.39
N TYR A 133 -8.97 8.51 -1.20
CA TYR A 133 -10.19 8.80 -0.45
C TYR A 133 -11.11 9.79 -1.20
N GLU A 134 -10.55 10.87 -1.76
CA GLU A 134 -11.30 11.81 -2.60
C GLU A 134 -11.97 11.10 -3.77
N GLY A 135 -11.24 10.21 -4.45
CA GLY A 135 -11.79 9.42 -5.55
C GLY A 135 -12.87 8.45 -5.09
N TYR A 136 -12.71 7.84 -3.91
CA TYR A 136 -13.70 6.94 -3.32
C TYR A 136 -15.03 7.65 -3.03
N ILE A 137 -15.01 8.82 -2.40
CA ILE A 137 -16.24 9.55 -2.06
C ILE A 137 -16.91 10.15 -3.30
N LYS A 138 -16.13 10.62 -4.28
CA LYS A 138 -16.64 11.24 -5.51
C LYS A 138 -17.00 10.25 -6.62
N GLY A 139 -16.72 8.95 -6.42
CA GLY A 139 -16.88 7.94 -7.47
C GLY A 139 -15.90 8.13 -8.65
N ASP A 140 -14.77 8.80 -8.43
CA ASP A 140 -13.73 8.99 -9.44
C ASP A 140 -12.79 7.78 -9.45
N GLU A 141 -13.14 6.80 -10.29
CA GLU A 141 -12.37 5.57 -10.47
C GLU A 141 -10.98 5.83 -11.07
N LEU A 142 -10.82 6.88 -11.89
CA LEU A 142 -9.52 7.24 -12.46
C LEU A 142 -8.58 7.69 -11.36
N LEU A 143 -9.05 8.54 -10.45
CA LEU A 143 -8.26 9.04 -9.33
C LEU A 143 -7.86 7.91 -8.36
N ARG A 144 -8.79 6.99 -8.05
CA ARG A 144 -8.51 5.80 -7.24
C ARG A 144 -7.44 4.93 -7.88
N ARG A 145 -7.56 4.65 -9.19
CA ARG A 145 -6.58 3.87 -9.94
C ARG A 145 -5.22 4.55 -9.97
N ASN A 146 -5.18 5.85 -10.21
CA ASN A 146 -3.95 6.63 -10.23
C ASN A 146 -3.25 6.62 -8.87
N ALA A 147 -4.00 6.69 -7.76
CA ALA A 147 -3.44 6.58 -6.42
C ALA A 147 -2.88 5.17 -6.14
N LEU A 148 -3.60 4.10 -6.51
CA LEU A 148 -3.09 2.72 -6.40
C LEU A 148 -1.83 2.50 -7.23
N LYS A 149 -1.79 3.02 -8.47
CA LYS A 149 -0.61 3.00 -9.33
C LYS A 149 0.61 3.62 -8.65
N TRP A 150 0.42 4.70 -7.89
CA TRP A 150 1.50 5.32 -7.12
C TRP A 150 1.94 4.46 -5.95
N LEU A 151 1.00 3.94 -5.17
CA LEU A 151 1.29 3.04 -4.04
C LEU A 151 2.03 1.78 -4.46
N LYS A 152 1.78 1.30 -5.69
CA LYS A 152 2.49 0.16 -6.28
C LYS A 152 3.83 0.52 -6.95
N GLY A 153 4.19 1.80 -7.03
CA GLY A 153 5.44 2.25 -7.65
C GLY A 153 5.47 2.09 -9.17
N GLU A 154 4.30 2.13 -9.81
CA GLU A 154 4.16 1.88 -11.26
C GLU A 154 4.31 3.16 -12.12
N TYR A 155 4.51 4.33 -11.50
CA TYR A 155 4.82 5.56 -12.25
C TYR A 155 6.27 5.57 -12.73
N LYS A 156 6.46 5.90 -14.01
CA LYS A 156 7.81 6.00 -14.59
C LYS A 156 8.44 7.37 -14.42
N THR A 157 7.61 8.42 -14.33
CA THR A 157 8.10 9.80 -14.28
C THR A 157 7.37 10.62 -13.22
N LYS A 158 8.10 11.56 -12.60
CA LYS A 158 7.52 12.54 -11.66
C LYS A 158 6.49 13.44 -12.34
N THR A 159 6.67 13.73 -13.63
CA THR A 159 5.73 14.56 -14.41
C THR A 159 4.35 13.93 -14.48
N GLU A 160 4.29 12.64 -14.77
CA GLU A 160 3.03 11.88 -14.85
C GLU A 160 2.33 11.84 -13.48
N ALA A 161 3.06 11.48 -12.42
CA ALA A 161 2.50 11.46 -11.07
C ALA A 161 2.02 12.84 -10.60
N ARG A 162 2.74 13.91 -10.97
CA ARG A 162 2.35 15.29 -10.67
C ARG A 162 1.09 15.70 -11.42
N GLN A 163 0.92 15.28 -12.66
CA GLN A 163 -0.27 15.55 -13.46
C GLN A 163 -1.50 14.82 -12.90
N ASP A 164 -1.33 13.55 -12.55
CA ASP A 164 -2.42 12.67 -12.12
C ASP A 164 -2.83 12.89 -10.65
N LEU A 165 -1.88 13.19 -9.77
CA LEU A 165 -2.09 13.23 -8.31
C LEU A 165 -1.60 14.51 -7.62
N GLY A 166 -0.80 15.34 -8.31
CA GLY A 166 -0.20 16.55 -7.72
C GLY A 166 1.01 16.31 -6.81
N VAL A 167 1.50 15.08 -6.73
CA VAL A 167 2.67 14.70 -5.90
C VAL A 167 3.99 15.03 -6.59
N ARG A 168 5.05 15.21 -5.80
CA ARG A 168 6.37 15.61 -6.32
C ARG A 168 7.31 14.44 -6.54
N GLU A 169 7.20 13.41 -5.71
CA GLU A 169 8.03 12.23 -5.75
C GLU A 169 7.26 11.01 -6.28
N ILE A 170 8.02 10.03 -6.77
CA ILE A 170 7.53 8.70 -7.14
C ILE A 170 8.39 7.65 -6.43
N ILE A 171 7.81 6.47 -6.25
CA ILE A 171 8.55 5.31 -5.76
C ILE A 171 9.47 4.82 -6.89
N ASN A 172 10.75 4.64 -6.59
CA ASN A 172 11.78 4.19 -7.53
C ASN A 172 12.85 3.38 -6.79
N ASP A 173 13.81 2.86 -7.55
CA ASP A 173 14.91 2.04 -7.06
C ASP A 173 15.67 2.61 -5.85
N SER A 174 15.81 3.94 -5.78
CA SER A 174 16.59 4.60 -4.72
C SER A 174 15.80 4.84 -3.43
N ASN A 175 14.47 4.80 -3.47
CA ASN A 175 13.62 5.21 -2.35
C ASN A 175 12.55 4.19 -1.95
N PHE A 176 12.39 3.07 -2.67
CA PHE A 176 11.32 2.10 -2.40
C PHE A 176 11.33 1.56 -0.95
N LEU A 177 12.52 1.39 -0.35
CA LEU A 177 12.66 0.94 1.04
C LEU A 177 12.02 1.90 2.07
N ARG A 178 11.78 3.16 1.72
CA ARG A 178 11.06 4.11 2.58
C ARG A 178 9.56 3.84 2.63
N TYR A 179 9.05 3.08 1.68
CA TYR A 179 7.64 2.75 1.49
C TYR A 179 7.36 1.25 1.67
N ALA A 180 8.38 0.45 1.97
CA ALA A 180 8.32 -1.01 2.12
C ALA A 180 8.11 -1.45 3.57
#